data_AF-A0A2C5Z0K1-F1
#
_entry.id   AF-A0A2C5Z0K1-F1
#
_cell.length_a   1.000
_cell.length_b   1.000
_cell.length_c   1.000
_cell.angle_alpha   90.00
_cell.angle_beta   90.00
_cell.angle_gamma   90.00
#
_symmetry.space_group_name_H-M   'P 1'
#
loop_
_entity.id
_entity.type
_entity.pdbx_description
1 polymer ?
#
loop_
_entity_poly.entity_id
_entity_poly.type
_entity_poly.pdbx_seq_one_letter_code
_entity_poly.pdbx_strand_id
1 'polypeptide(L)'
;MRLGRLILVSLVGGVYGIPTRERDASSSLLRRDKPDGRRESIPAEQASKEEVPDGSDVGIFFRGDSRAPEEVFRDGFRPQGTNMDLQQHLSFAGGSGYVSLSRSLAASRRYAFGRSADGNRQGYVYVVVPEQLPEGYYIPRLFPNDRAVQINREFAAAGAIPGGSIAGAYTYENGNADAPTGWLPNQAYGYSESRPYDPSRDWCFANICSLLGNAAQWVCGGNSDPCVQERNDAFERERAEAGQQGSNQPTSGANDPACDGQGCQEDDENRYLPGSNSLMALIAGCLFSIKGAGPKRSLDLAGPLVRRQDSCPASVKTWGAANGLDCSYSAKDKAQCSLSPNGPKEGQSSFTKLKIKAKLANSVRAGTDSIIYIRFGDKPLIQLFDRPSADDAVEHEVDVAKIFGSNQPAMAELQRFSLMQVVVPTINTVFGTADQWELESIGFEAQHSPSTVTLINDQHKAVNQWLGENAKDSDFPRPVWSAELKTEEWHAHVD
;
A
#
# COMPACT_ATOMS: atom_id res chain seq x y z
N MET A 1 24.13 10.29 -20.53
CA MET A 1 24.06 11.14 -21.73
C MET A 1 23.01 12.21 -21.47
N ARG A 2 23.42 13.47 -21.38
CA ARG A 2 22.51 14.63 -21.27
C ARG A 2 22.41 15.24 -22.66
N LEU A 3 21.27 15.12 -23.32
CA LEU A 3 21.02 15.77 -24.60
C LEU A 3 20.46 17.17 -24.31
N GLY A 4 21.32 18.17 -24.42
CA GLY A 4 20.93 19.58 -24.34
C GLY A 4 21.87 20.41 -25.20
N ARG A 5 21.28 21.15 -26.14
CA ARG A 5 21.85 22.17 -27.06
C ARG A 5 22.38 21.69 -28.43
N LEU A 6 21.70 22.17 -29.47
CA LEU A 6 22.22 22.73 -30.73
C LEU A 6 21.01 23.34 -31.47
N ILE A 7 20.74 24.63 -31.26
CA ILE A 7 21.10 25.77 -32.13
C ILE A 7 20.79 25.54 -33.62
N LEU A 8 19.87 26.38 -34.07
CA LEU A 8 19.40 26.66 -35.42
C LEU A 8 20.51 27.34 -36.23
N VAL A 9 20.99 26.74 -37.32
CA VAL A 9 21.47 27.45 -38.53
C VAL A 9 21.21 26.53 -39.72
N SER A 10 20.29 26.91 -40.60
CA SER A 10 20.18 26.34 -41.95
C SER A 10 20.20 27.50 -42.91
N LEU A 11 21.26 27.61 -43.70
CA LEU A 11 21.26 28.10 -45.08
C LEU A 11 22.66 27.93 -45.69
N VAL A 12 22.64 27.58 -46.99
CA VAL A 12 23.73 27.54 -47.99
C VAL A 12 24.52 26.23 -48.13
N GLY A 13 24.06 25.41 -49.08
CA GLY A 13 24.78 25.05 -50.31
C GLY A 13 26.13 24.32 -50.23
N GLY A 14 26.16 23.08 -50.75
CA GLY A 14 27.41 22.40 -51.09
C GLY A 14 27.21 20.92 -51.42
N VAL A 15 26.87 20.61 -52.68
CA VAL A 15 26.88 19.26 -53.23
C VAL A 15 28.34 18.84 -53.43
N TYR A 16 28.83 17.90 -52.60
CA TYR A 16 30.01 17.09 -52.91
C TYR A 16 29.69 15.62 -52.64
N GLY A 17 29.67 14.83 -53.72
CA GLY A 17 29.52 13.38 -53.65
C GLY A 17 30.75 12.74 -53.02
N ILE A 18 30.52 11.99 -51.95
CA ILE A 18 31.53 11.14 -51.30
C ILE A 18 31.30 9.70 -51.77
N PRO A 19 32.35 8.97 -52.21
CA PRO A 19 32.22 7.62 -52.72
C PRO A 19 31.74 6.65 -51.63
N THR A 20 30.75 5.84 -51.97
CA THR A 20 30.25 4.72 -51.18
C THR A 20 31.35 3.68 -51.01
N ARG A 21 31.96 3.65 -49.83
CA ARG A 21 32.84 2.58 -49.38
C ARG A 21 31.97 1.37 -49.02
N GLU A 22 32.00 0.35 -49.88
CA GLU A 22 31.53 -1.01 -49.58
C GLU A 22 32.08 -1.42 -48.22
N ARG A 23 31.19 -1.51 -47.23
CA ARG A 23 31.48 -2.10 -45.92
C ARG A 23 31.10 -3.56 -45.99
N ASP A 24 32.13 -4.38 -45.90
CA ASP A 24 32.14 -5.82 -45.72
C ASP A 24 30.87 -6.39 -45.07
N ALA A 25 30.16 -7.21 -45.84
CA ALA A 25 28.99 -7.99 -45.42
C ALA A 25 29.34 -9.15 -44.46
N SER A 26 30.46 -9.08 -43.74
CA SER A 26 30.99 -10.19 -42.93
C SER A 26 30.78 -10.01 -41.42
N SER A 27 29.98 -9.05 -40.96
CA SER A 27 29.60 -8.89 -39.54
C SER A 27 28.16 -9.36 -39.22
N SER A 28 27.47 -10.03 -40.14
CA SER A 28 26.04 -10.36 -40.00
C SER A 28 25.74 -11.64 -39.22
N LEU A 29 26.75 -12.47 -38.92
CA LEU A 29 26.54 -13.77 -38.26
C LEU A 29 26.52 -13.72 -36.73
N LEU A 30 27.00 -12.64 -36.10
CA LEU A 30 26.95 -12.46 -34.62
C LEU A 30 25.76 -11.61 -34.14
N ARG A 31 24.89 -11.16 -35.05
CA ARG A 31 23.69 -10.37 -34.72
C ARG A 31 22.44 -11.23 -34.45
N ARG A 32 22.52 -12.55 -34.57
CA ARG A 32 21.34 -13.43 -34.50
C ARG A 32 20.76 -13.62 -33.10
N ASP A 33 21.52 -13.32 -32.04
CA ASP A 33 21.10 -13.68 -30.67
C ASP A 33 20.70 -12.46 -29.82
N LYS A 34 20.69 -11.24 -30.37
CA LYS A 34 20.38 -10.01 -29.64
C LYS A 34 19.11 -9.37 -30.21
N PRO A 35 17.98 -9.34 -29.47
CA PRO A 35 16.72 -8.82 -29.98
C PRO A 35 16.80 -7.41 -30.59
N ASP A 36 17.57 -6.48 -29.99
CA ASP A 36 17.74 -5.11 -30.49
C ASP A 36 18.99 -4.94 -31.39
N GLY A 37 19.70 -6.04 -31.66
CA GLY A 37 20.96 -6.08 -32.41
C GLY A 37 22.15 -5.41 -31.73
N ARG A 38 22.03 -5.00 -30.46
CA ARG A 38 23.03 -4.21 -29.73
C ARG A 38 23.36 -4.78 -28.35
N ARG A 39 22.36 -5.08 -27.53
CA ARG A 39 22.49 -5.46 -26.11
C ARG A 39 22.28 -6.96 -25.94
N GLU A 40 22.89 -7.53 -24.92
CA GLU A 40 22.64 -8.93 -24.54
C GLU A 40 21.29 -9.02 -23.85
N SER A 41 20.43 -9.89 -24.37
CA SER A 41 19.22 -10.30 -23.68
C SER A 41 19.55 -11.26 -22.55
N ILE A 42 18.61 -11.41 -21.63
CA ILE A 42 18.65 -12.44 -20.59
C ILE A 42 17.39 -13.30 -20.67
N PRO A 43 17.46 -14.57 -20.24
CA PRO A 43 16.29 -15.42 -20.09
C PRO A 43 15.28 -14.83 -19.11
N ALA A 44 13.99 -15.02 -19.41
CA ALA A 44 12.90 -14.58 -18.53
C ALA A 44 12.99 -15.22 -17.14
N GLU A 45 13.46 -16.47 -17.04
CA GLU A 45 13.67 -17.17 -15.76
C GLU A 45 14.75 -16.49 -14.90
N GLN A 46 15.77 -15.92 -15.52
CA GLN A 46 16.78 -15.17 -14.77
C GLN A 46 16.20 -13.83 -14.30
N ALA A 47 15.49 -13.11 -15.17
CA ALA A 47 14.87 -11.83 -14.82
C ALA A 47 13.76 -11.98 -13.76
N SER A 48 13.04 -13.10 -13.74
CA SER A 48 11.98 -13.36 -12.77
C SER A 48 12.53 -13.56 -11.35
N LYS A 49 13.81 -13.95 -11.22
CA LYS A 49 14.50 -14.14 -9.93
C LYS A 49 15.04 -12.84 -9.31
N GLU A 50 14.90 -11.71 -10.00
CA GLU A 50 15.29 -10.42 -9.43
C GLU A 50 14.37 -10.06 -8.25
N GLU A 51 14.98 -9.75 -7.11
CA GLU A 51 14.31 -9.19 -5.95
C GLU A 51 13.92 -7.73 -6.22
N VAL A 52 12.77 -7.31 -5.69
CA VAL A 52 12.28 -5.95 -5.83
C VAL A 52 11.92 -5.36 -4.46
N PRO A 53 12.13 -4.05 -4.23
CA PRO A 53 11.94 -3.45 -2.90
C PRO A 53 10.52 -3.50 -2.35
N ASP A 54 9.51 -3.69 -3.20
CA ASP A 54 8.11 -3.78 -2.79
C ASP A 54 7.70 -5.17 -2.29
N GLY A 55 8.65 -6.11 -2.20
CA GLY A 55 8.42 -7.46 -1.68
C GLY A 55 7.62 -8.37 -2.60
N SER A 56 7.42 -7.98 -3.87
CA SER A 56 6.68 -8.82 -4.83
C SER A 56 7.35 -10.19 -5.03
N ASP A 57 6.52 -11.23 -5.13
CA ASP A 57 6.96 -12.62 -5.22
C ASP A 57 8.04 -12.86 -6.27
N VAL A 58 9.04 -13.65 -5.89
CA VAL A 58 10.19 -14.00 -6.73
C VAL A 58 9.81 -15.14 -7.68
N GLY A 59 10.31 -15.06 -8.91
CA GLY A 59 10.14 -16.09 -9.91
C GLY A 59 8.94 -15.89 -10.84
N ILE A 60 8.12 -14.87 -10.65
CA ILE A 60 6.98 -14.54 -11.52
C ILE A 60 7.11 -13.14 -12.13
N PHE A 61 6.15 -12.73 -12.95
CA PHE A 61 6.01 -11.36 -13.44
C PHE A 61 4.56 -10.93 -13.31
N PHE A 62 4.35 -9.62 -13.34
CA PHE A 62 3.05 -8.98 -13.32
C PHE A 62 2.88 -8.13 -14.56
N ARG A 63 1.65 -8.02 -15.07
CA ARG A 63 1.31 -7.08 -16.13
C ARG A 63 -0.07 -6.46 -15.91
N GLY A 64 -0.13 -5.14 -15.80
CA GLY A 64 -1.40 -4.41 -15.86
C GLY A 64 -1.90 -4.31 -17.30
N ASP A 65 -3.16 -4.63 -17.54
CA ASP A 65 -3.80 -4.52 -18.86
C ASP A 65 -5.32 -4.38 -18.70
N SER A 66 -5.97 -3.58 -19.54
CA SER A 66 -7.42 -3.34 -19.49
C SER A 66 -8.24 -4.39 -20.23
N ARG A 67 -7.61 -5.23 -21.06
CA ARG A 67 -8.30 -6.28 -21.79
C ARG A 67 -8.82 -7.36 -20.85
N ALA A 68 -9.94 -7.95 -21.21
CA ALA A 68 -10.63 -8.94 -20.40
C ALA A 68 -9.82 -10.26 -20.28
N PRO A 69 -9.86 -10.94 -19.13
CA PRO A 69 -9.14 -12.18 -18.90
C PRO A 69 -9.44 -13.28 -19.92
N GLU A 70 -10.68 -13.37 -20.41
CA GLU A 70 -11.05 -14.38 -21.41
C GLU A 70 -10.27 -14.21 -22.72
N GLU A 71 -10.01 -12.97 -23.13
CA GLU A 71 -9.17 -12.67 -24.30
C GLU A 71 -7.71 -13.00 -24.00
N VAL A 72 -7.18 -12.50 -22.89
CA VAL A 72 -5.76 -12.59 -22.55
C VAL A 72 -5.35 -14.03 -22.23
N PHE A 73 -6.18 -14.81 -21.52
CA PHE A 73 -5.91 -16.22 -21.22
C PHE A 73 -5.90 -17.08 -22.49
N ARG A 74 -6.77 -16.76 -23.46
CA ARG A 74 -6.83 -17.49 -24.74
C ARG A 74 -5.67 -17.13 -25.66
N ASP A 75 -5.43 -15.83 -25.87
CA ASP A 75 -4.56 -15.35 -26.95
C ASP A 75 -3.15 -14.98 -26.46
N GLY A 76 -2.97 -14.85 -25.14
CA GLY A 76 -1.75 -14.34 -24.53
C GLY A 76 -1.57 -12.83 -24.76
N PHE A 77 -0.34 -12.36 -24.54
CA PHE A 77 0.04 -10.99 -24.85
C PHE A 77 0.79 -10.92 -26.17
N ARG A 78 0.28 -10.14 -27.13
CA ARG A 78 0.97 -9.89 -28.39
C ARG A 78 1.64 -8.52 -28.38
N PRO A 79 2.85 -8.40 -28.94
CA PRO A 79 3.48 -7.10 -29.16
C PRO A 79 2.63 -6.26 -30.12
N GLN A 80 2.74 -4.94 -30.01
CA GLN A 80 1.99 -4.01 -30.87
C GLN A 80 2.51 -3.97 -32.31
N GLY A 81 3.72 -4.46 -32.55
CA GLY A 81 4.33 -4.57 -33.86
C GLY A 81 5.60 -5.42 -33.82
N THR A 82 6.57 -5.08 -34.64
CA THR A 82 7.82 -5.84 -34.82
C THR A 82 9.07 -5.00 -34.57
N ASN A 83 8.92 -3.75 -34.11
CA ASN A 83 10.04 -2.85 -33.87
C ASN A 83 10.82 -3.24 -32.62
N MET A 84 12.02 -3.78 -32.82
CA MET A 84 12.91 -4.23 -31.74
C MET A 84 13.86 -3.14 -31.22
N ASP A 85 13.68 -1.86 -31.60
CA ASP A 85 14.40 -0.75 -31.00
C ASP A 85 13.92 -0.52 -29.56
N LEU A 86 14.73 -0.96 -28.60
CA LEU A 86 14.41 -0.83 -27.17
C LEU A 86 14.25 0.63 -26.73
N GLN A 87 14.95 1.59 -27.36
CA GLN A 87 14.79 3.00 -26.99
C GLN A 87 13.40 3.51 -27.41
N GLN A 88 12.92 3.11 -28.59
CA GLN A 88 11.58 3.45 -29.07
C GLN A 88 10.48 2.75 -28.27
N HIS A 89 10.75 1.52 -27.82
CA HIS A 89 9.87 0.81 -26.88
C HIS A 89 9.69 1.62 -25.58
N LEU A 90 10.79 2.02 -24.95
CA LEU A 90 10.78 2.78 -23.69
C LEU A 90 10.25 4.20 -23.85
N SER A 91 10.34 4.79 -25.06
CA SER A 91 9.72 6.08 -25.38
C SER A 91 8.26 5.96 -25.81
N PHE A 92 7.68 4.76 -25.80
CA PHE A 92 6.29 4.51 -26.16
C PHE A 92 5.89 4.95 -27.55
N ALA A 93 6.81 4.87 -28.52
CA ALA A 93 6.58 5.31 -29.90
C ALA A 93 5.53 4.48 -30.68
N GLY A 94 4.98 3.42 -30.07
CA GLY A 94 4.07 2.46 -30.71
C GLY A 94 4.80 1.44 -31.58
N GLY A 95 4.07 0.43 -32.08
CA GLY A 95 4.59 -0.59 -33.00
C GLY A 95 5.72 -1.47 -32.44
N SER A 96 5.90 -1.46 -31.12
CA SER A 96 6.99 -2.18 -30.46
C SER A 96 6.84 -3.69 -30.59
N GLY A 97 7.96 -4.37 -30.84
CA GLY A 97 8.10 -5.82 -30.84
C GLY A 97 8.25 -6.45 -29.44
N TYR A 98 8.24 -5.63 -28.38
CA TYR A 98 8.31 -6.11 -27.00
C TYR A 98 6.95 -6.12 -26.31
N VAL A 99 6.77 -7.05 -25.37
CA VAL A 99 5.72 -7.02 -24.36
C VAL A 99 6.33 -6.66 -23.02
N SER A 100 5.87 -5.56 -22.43
CA SER A 100 6.31 -5.13 -21.09
C SER A 100 5.70 -6.00 -20.00
N LEU A 101 6.55 -6.60 -19.20
CA LEU A 101 6.23 -7.26 -17.93
C LEU A 101 6.94 -6.51 -16.79
N SER A 102 6.49 -6.67 -15.55
CA SER A 102 7.09 -6.05 -14.38
C SER A 102 7.42 -7.11 -13.33
N ARG A 103 8.50 -6.90 -12.57
CA ARG A 103 8.75 -7.64 -11.33
C ARG A 103 7.99 -7.08 -10.12
N SER A 104 7.51 -5.85 -10.23
CA SER A 104 6.74 -5.16 -9.18
C SER A 104 5.25 -5.26 -9.46
N LEU A 105 4.50 -5.89 -8.55
CA LEU A 105 3.04 -5.88 -8.55
C LEU A 105 2.51 -4.45 -8.41
N ALA A 106 3.10 -3.66 -7.49
CA ALA A 106 2.69 -2.28 -7.23
C ALA A 106 2.83 -1.39 -8.49
N ALA A 107 3.88 -1.58 -9.28
CA ALA A 107 4.04 -0.88 -10.55
C ALA A 107 3.02 -1.34 -11.60
N SER A 108 2.79 -2.65 -11.75
CA SER A 108 1.83 -3.18 -12.73
C SER A 108 0.41 -2.71 -12.49
N ARG A 109 0.01 -2.52 -11.24
CA ARG A 109 -1.32 -2.02 -10.87
C ARG A 109 -1.65 -0.66 -11.49
N ARG A 110 -0.64 0.21 -11.68
CA ARG A 110 -0.81 1.53 -12.33
C ARG A 110 -1.26 1.42 -13.79
N TYR A 111 -1.10 0.25 -14.39
CA TYR A 111 -1.45 -0.04 -15.77
C TYR A 111 -2.67 -0.96 -15.90
N ALA A 112 -3.31 -1.35 -14.79
CA ALA A 112 -4.46 -2.27 -14.79
C ALA A 112 -5.63 -1.78 -15.66
N PHE A 113 -5.80 -0.46 -15.78
CA PHE A 113 -6.87 0.16 -16.56
C PHE A 113 -6.42 0.63 -17.96
N GLY A 114 -5.19 0.31 -18.38
CA GLY A 114 -4.58 0.83 -19.60
C GLY A 114 -3.99 2.24 -19.43
N ARG A 115 -3.45 2.81 -20.52
CA ARG A 115 -2.79 4.14 -20.52
C ARG A 115 -3.75 5.31 -20.63
N SER A 116 -4.90 5.05 -21.23
CA SER A 116 -6.05 5.93 -21.20
C SER A 116 -7.02 5.22 -20.28
N ALA A 117 -7.39 5.82 -19.14
CA ALA A 117 -8.45 5.30 -18.29
C ALA A 117 -9.80 5.49 -19.02
N ASP A 118 -9.95 4.86 -20.19
CA ASP A 118 -11.06 4.99 -21.14
C ASP A 118 -12.31 4.37 -20.53
N GLY A 119 -12.91 5.00 -19.52
CA GLY A 119 -14.17 4.60 -18.90
C GLY A 119 -14.24 3.15 -18.40
N ASN A 120 -13.13 2.42 -18.41
CA ASN A 120 -13.08 1.02 -18.02
C ASN A 120 -13.39 0.95 -16.53
N ARG A 121 -14.52 0.32 -16.20
CA ARG A 121 -14.93 0.12 -14.81
C ARG A 121 -14.08 -0.93 -14.11
N GLN A 122 -13.42 -1.79 -14.89
CA GLN A 122 -12.57 -2.86 -14.40
C GLN A 122 -11.21 -2.82 -15.08
N GLY A 123 -10.18 -3.18 -14.31
CA GLY A 123 -8.81 -3.34 -14.77
C GLY A 123 -8.22 -4.63 -14.21
N TYR A 124 -7.13 -5.11 -14.83
CA TYR A 124 -6.57 -6.41 -14.49
C TYR A 124 -5.06 -6.34 -14.28
N VAL A 125 -4.56 -7.10 -13.31
CA VAL A 125 -3.14 -7.41 -13.20
C VAL A 125 -2.96 -8.91 -13.36
N TYR A 126 -2.30 -9.28 -14.44
CA TYR A 126 -2.03 -10.66 -14.82
C TYR A 126 -0.75 -11.17 -14.16
N VAL A 127 -0.81 -12.38 -13.63
CA VAL A 127 0.35 -13.10 -13.08
C VAL A 127 0.91 -14.03 -14.13
N VAL A 128 2.18 -13.83 -14.48
CA VAL A 128 2.86 -14.50 -15.60
C VAL A 128 4.08 -15.25 -15.08
N VAL A 129 4.21 -16.53 -15.39
CA VAL A 129 5.39 -17.32 -15.04
C VAL A 129 6.42 -17.27 -16.18
N PRO A 130 7.73 -17.38 -15.91
CA PRO A 130 8.80 -17.21 -16.89
C PRO A 130 8.90 -18.33 -17.95
N GLU A 131 8.23 -19.45 -17.75
CA GLU A 131 8.29 -20.62 -18.61
C GLU A 131 7.73 -20.30 -20.01
N GLN A 132 8.49 -20.66 -21.05
CA GLN A 132 8.19 -20.38 -22.46
C GLN A 132 8.08 -18.90 -22.83
N LEU A 133 8.51 -17.98 -21.97
CA LEU A 133 8.65 -16.58 -22.37
C LEU A 133 9.88 -16.39 -23.25
N PRO A 134 9.84 -15.50 -24.25
CA PRO A 134 11.03 -15.13 -24.99
C PRO A 134 12.03 -14.44 -24.07
N GLU A 135 13.30 -14.48 -24.46
CA GLU A 135 14.31 -13.65 -23.80
C GLU A 135 13.99 -12.17 -23.94
N GLY A 136 14.62 -11.34 -23.12
CA GLY A 136 14.34 -9.92 -23.10
C GLY A 136 15.36 -9.13 -22.32
N TYR A 137 14.98 -7.93 -21.92
CA TYR A 137 15.83 -7.03 -21.16
C TYR A 137 15.20 -6.68 -19.83
N TYR A 138 15.90 -6.96 -18.74
CA TYR A 138 15.55 -6.38 -17.45
C TYR A 138 16.08 -4.95 -17.37
N ILE A 139 15.18 -4.00 -17.62
CA ILE A 139 15.48 -2.58 -17.83
C ILE A 139 16.21 -1.93 -16.63
N PRO A 140 15.92 -2.28 -15.36
CA PRO A 140 16.67 -1.75 -14.21
C PRO A 140 18.17 -1.98 -14.24
N ARG A 141 18.65 -3.07 -14.85
CA ARG A 141 20.09 -3.33 -14.99
C ARG A 141 20.74 -2.44 -16.07
N LEU A 142 19.98 -2.09 -17.11
CA LEU A 142 20.46 -1.22 -18.20
C LEU A 142 20.49 0.25 -17.78
N PHE A 143 19.57 0.65 -16.90
CA PHE A 143 19.41 2.04 -16.44
C PHE A 143 19.31 2.10 -14.89
N PRO A 144 20.40 1.75 -14.17
CA PRO A 144 20.38 1.64 -12.71
C PRO A 144 20.09 2.96 -11.99
N ASN A 145 20.41 4.09 -12.63
CA ASN A 145 20.25 5.42 -12.05
C ASN A 145 18.94 6.13 -12.46
N ASP A 146 18.11 5.49 -13.29
CA ASP A 146 16.84 6.08 -13.72
C ASP A 146 15.72 5.70 -12.75
N ARG A 147 15.21 6.67 -12.00
CA ARG A 147 14.19 6.45 -10.96
C ARG A 147 12.90 5.85 -11.52
N ALA A 148 12.46 6.26 -12.71
CA ALA A 148 11.22 5.73 -13.29
C ALA A 148 11.40 4.25 -13.66
N VAL A 149 12.55 3.89 -14.21
CA VAL A 149 12.91 2.48 -14.48
C VAL A 149 12.96 1.66 -13.19
N GLN A 150 13.59 2.20 -12.12
CA GLN A 150 13.68 1.52 -10.84
C GLN A 150 12.31 1.33 -10.16
N ILE A 151 11.33 2.17 -10.48
CA ILE A 151 9.95 2.00 -9.99
C ILE A 151 9.22 0.93 -10.82
N ASN A 152 9.31 0.99 -12.14
CA ASN A 152 8.56 0.09 -13.02
C ASN A 152 9.09 -1.34 -13.04
N ARG A 153 10.37 -1.56 -12.70
CA ARG A 153 10.98 -2.90 -12.62
C ARG A 153 10.72 -3.76 -13.86
N GLU A 154 10.79 -3.13 -15.02
CA GLU A 154 10.33 -3.70 -16.28
C GLU A 154 11.27 -4.79 -16.81
N PHE A 155 10.66 -5.87 -17.30
CA PHE A 155 11.25 -6.84 -18.21
C PHE A 155 10.57 -6.71 -19.58
N ALA A 156 11.31 -6.23 -20.57
CA ALA A 156 10.83 -6.11 -21.94
C ALA A 156 11.04 -7.44 -22.68
N ALA A 157 10.01 -8.28 -22.73
CA ALA A 157 10.05 -9.59 -23.37
C ALA A 157 10.02 -9.44 -24.91
N ALA A 158 10.97 -10.04 -25.62
CA ALA A 158 11.17 -9.86 -27.06
C ALA A 158 10.21 -10.71 -27.92
N GLY A 159 8.91 -10.48 -27.77
CA GLY A 159 7.88 -11.15 -28.56
C GLY A 159 6.60 -11.39 -27.77
N ALA A 160 5.79 -12.32 -28.27
CA ALA A 160 4.52 -12.68 -27.64
C ALA A 160 4.73 -13.50 -26.35
N ILE A 161 3.80 -13.35 -25.42
CA ILE A 161 3.70 -14.15 -24.20
C ILE A 161 2.53 -15.12 -24.38
N PRO A 162 2.73 -16.44 -24.30
CA PRO A 162 1.65 -17.41 -24.49
C PRO A 162 0.66 -17.37 -23.32
N GLY A 163 -0.64 -17.55 -23.60
CA GLY A 163 -1.69 -17.59 -22.58
C GLY A 163 -1.49 -18.69 -21.53
N GLY A 164 -0.89 -19.82 -21.93
CA GLY A 164 -0.55 -20.92 -21.02
C GLY A 164 0.48 -20.58 -19.94
N SER A 165 1.23 -19.48 -20.09
CA SER A 165 2.17 -18.99 -19.06
C SER A 165 1.54 -17.97 -18.11
N ILE A 166 0.23 -17.73 -18.22
CA ILE A 166 -0.51 -16.81 -17.36
C ILE A 166 -1.27 -17.63 -16.33
N ALA A 167 -0.97 -17.49 -15.05
CA ALA A 167 -1.60 -18.25 -13.97
C ALA A 167 -3.04 -17.78 -13.68
N GLY A 168 -3.28 -16.48 -13.84
CA GLY A 168 -4.57 -15.85 -13.64
C GLY A 168 -4.45 -14.33 -13.61
N ALA A 169 -5.51 -13.67 -13.14
CA ALA A 169 -5.59 -12.22 -13.06
C ALA A 169 -6.24 -11.76 -11.77
N TYR A 170 -5.62 -10.77 -11.13
CA TYR A 170 -6.28 -9.95 -10.13
C TYR A 170 -7.22 -8.94 -10.81
N THR A 171 -8.42 -8.78 -10.29
CA THR A 171 -9.40 -7.79 -10.77
C THR A 171 -9.33 -6.53 -9.94
N TYR A 172 -9.49 -5.37 -10.56
CA TYR A 172 -9.55 -4.07 -9.89
C TYR A 172 -10.76 -3.30 -10.39
N GLU A 173 -11.38 -2.52 -9.52
CA GLU A 173 -12.47 -1.61 -9.88
C GLU A 173 -11.97 -0.17 -9.96
N ASN A 174 -12.47 0.58 -10.93
CA ASN A 174 -12.09 1.97 -11.11
C ASN A 174 -12.53 2.80 -9.88
N GLY A 175 -11.62 3.59 -9.33
CA GLY A 175 -11.79 4.27 -8.03
C GLY A 175 -11.29 3.47 -6.82
N ASN A 176 -10.98 2.18 -6.98
CA ASN A 176 -10.32 1.35 -5.98
C ASN A 176 -9.17 0.55 -6.63
N ALA A 177 -8.11 1.27 -7.02
CA ALA A 177 -6.90 0.67 -7.56
C ALA A 177 -5.96 0.11 -6.47
N ASP A 178 -6.31 0.33 -5.19
CA ASP A 178 -5.46 0.04 -4.05
C ASP A 178 -5.47 -1.44 -3.61
N ALA A 179 -6.58 -2.11 -3.85
CA ALA A 179 -6.80 -3.50 -3.47
C ALA A 179 -7.53 -4.26 -4.59
N PRO A 180 -7.09 -5.47 -4.97
CA PRO A 180 -7.80 -6.27 -5.96
C PRO A 180 -9.18 -6.70 -5.42
N THR A 181 -10.23 -6.55 -6.21
CA THR A 181 -11.58 -6.98 -5.83
C THR A 181 -11.79 -8.49 -5.94
N GLY A 182 -10.86 -9.22 -6.56
CA GLY A 182 -10.98 -10.65 -6.78
C GLY A 182 -9.80 -11.25 -7.53
N TRP A 183 -9.86 -12.57 -7.69
CA TRP A 183 -8.91 -13.38 -8.44
C TRP A 183 -9.64 -14.27 -9.45
N LEU A 184 -9.16 -14.26 -10.69
CA LEU A 184 -9.69 -15.07 -11.80
C LEU A 184 -8.60 -16.06 -12.23
N PRO A 185 -8.74 -17.37 -11.92
CA PRO A 185 -7.77 -18.37 -12.33
C PRO A 185 -7.85 -18.67 -13.82
N ASN A 186 -6.70 -18.84 -14.48
CA ASN A 186 -6.64 -19.31 -15.86
C ASN A 186 -6.72 -20.83 -15.91
N GLN A 187 -7.85 -21.36 -16.41
CA GLN A 187 -8.05 -22.81 -16.56
C GLN A 187 -7.10 -23.45 -17.59
N ALA A 188 -6.54 -22.64 -18.50
CA ALA A 188 -5.56 -23.07 -19.50
C ALA A 188 -4.11 -22.85 -19.04
N TYR A 189 -3.87 -22.56 -17.75
CA TYR A 189 -2.53 -22.40 -17.21
C TYR A 189 -1.75 -23.73 -17.30
N GLY A 190 -0.74 -23.75 -18.16
CA GLY A 190 -0.02 -24.97 -18.54
C GLY A 190 0.92 -25.54 -17.48
N TYR A 191 1.08 -24.84 -16.36
CA TYR A 191 2.02 -25.19 -15.28
C TYR A 191 1.33 -25.32 -13.92
N SER A 192 0.01 -25.52 -13.90
CA SER A 192 -0.77 -25.66 -12.66
C SER A 192 -0.25 -26.76 -11.74
N GLU A 193 0.26 -27.86 -12.28
CA GLU A 193 0.82 -28.98 -11.51
C GLU A 193 2.27 -28.72 -11.06
N SER A 194 3.13 -28.28 -11.97
CA SER A 194 4.57 -28.09 -11.68
C SER A 194 4.87 -26.81 -10.92
N ARG A 195 3.98 -25.82 -11.04
CA ARG A 195 4.15 -24.48 -10.48
C ARG A 195 2.80 -23.85 -10.13
N PRO A 196 2.08 -24.41 -9.14
CA PRO A 196 0.82 -23.85 -8.70
C PRO A 196 1.04 -22.42 -8.20
N TYR A 197 0.16 -21.52 -8.62
CA TYR A 197 0.10 -20.16 -8.08
C TYR A 197 -1.04 -20.08 -7.08
N ASP A 198 -0.73 -19.61 -5.88
CA ASP A 198 -1.69 -19.42 -4.80
C ASP A 198 -1.84 -17.92 -4.52
N PRO A 199 -2.94 -17.27 -4.94
CA PRO A 199 -3.13 -15.85 -4.75
C PRO A 199 -3.25 -15.45 -3.27
N SER A 200 -3.56 -16.38 -2.36
CA SER A 200 -3.70 -16.09 -0.92
C SER A 200 -2.37 -15.80 -0.23
N ARG A 201 -1.26 -16.23 -0.84
CA ARG A 201 0.10 -15.97 -0.36
C ARG A 201 0.59 -14.57 -0.70
N ASP A 202 -0.06 -13.90 -1.64
CA ASP A 202 0.23 -12.52 -1.97
C ASP A 202 -0.28 -11.62 -0.84
N TRP A 203 0.63 -10.86 -0.23
CA TRP A 203 0.34 -9.95 0.89
C TRP A 203 -0.82 -8.98 0.58
N CYS A 204 -1.00 -8.61 -0.69
CA CYS A 204 -2.09 -7.74 -1.11
C CYS A 204 -3.46 -8.44 -0.97
N PHE A 205 -3.54 -9.74 -1.30
CA PHE A 205 -4.76 -10.54 -1.16
C PHE A 205 -4.96 -11.02 0.28
N ALA A 206 -3.88 -11.35 0.99
CA ALA A 206 -3.90 -11.72 2.41
C ALA A 206 -4.48 -10.59 3.26
N ASN A 207 -4.17 -9.33 2.94
CA ASN A 207 -4.76 -8.19 3.62
C ASN A 207 -6.27 -8.10 3.37
N ILE A 208 -6.77 -8.40 2.17
CA ILE A 208 -8.22 -8.44 1.89
C ILE A 208 -8.90 -9.59 2.61
N CYS A 209 -8.32 -10.78 2.59
CA CYS A 209 -8.83 -11.92 3.36
C CYS A 209 -8.77 -11.66 4.87
N SER A 210 -7.79 -10.90 5.36
CA SER A 210 -7.73 -10.48 6.77
C SER A 210 -8.76 -9.39 7.10
N LEU A 211 -9.01 -8.46 6.17
CA LEU A 211 -10.00 -7.40 6.33
C LEU A 211 -11.41 -7.99 6.32
N LEU A 212 -11.70 -8.89 5.39
CA LEU A 212 -12.96 -9.63 5.29
C LEU A 212 -13.10 -10.68 6.39
N GLY A 213 -12.03 -11.36 6.79
CA GLY A 213 -12.04 -12.30 7.92
C GLY A 213 -12.30 -11.61 9.27
N ASN A 214 -11.81 -10.37 9.44
CA ASN A 214 -12.10 -9.56 10.63
C ASN A 214 -13.47 -8.83 10.53
N ALA A 215 -13.94 -8.49 9.33
CA ALA A 215 -15.26 -7.91 9.10
C ALA A 215 -16.41 -8.94 9.13
N ALA A 216 -16.17 -10.19 8.74
CA ALA A 216 -17.11 -11.31 8.86
C ALA A 216 -17.35 -11.72 10.32
N GLN A 217 -16.49 -11.29 11.25
CA GLN A 217 -16.77 -11.36 12.69
C GLN A 217 -17.61 -10.19 13.22
N TRP A 218 -18.01 -9.23 12.37
CA TRP A 218 -18.60 -7.97 12.84
C TRP A 218 -19.85 -7.44 12.13
N VAL A 219 -20.38 -8.07 11.07
CA VAL A 219 -21.70 -7.68 10.53
C VAL A 219 -22.58 -8.89 10.24
N CYS A 220 -23.74 -8.93 10.90
CA CYS A 220 -24.76 -9.95 10.75
C CYS A 220 -25.33 -10.05 9.32
N GLY A 221 -25.41 -11.27 8.80
CA GLY A 221 -26.47 -11.71 7.89
C GLY A 221 -26.13 -11.80 6.40
N GLY A 222 -25.85 -13.03 5.93
CA GLY A 222 -25.99 -13.41 4.53
C GLY A 222 -24.82 -14.20 3.95
N ASN A 223 -24.93 -15.52 4.01
CA ASN A 223 -24.08 -16.57 3.43
C ASN A 223 -22.64 -16.68 3.96
N SER A 224 -22.32 -17.89 4.43
CA SER A 224 -21.03 -18.25 4.99
C SER A 224 -19.92 -18.18 3.96
N ASP A 225 -18.86 -17.45 4.33
CA ASP A 225 -17.52 -17.47 3.75
C ASP A 225 -17.03 -18.94 3.59
N PRO A 226 -16.49 -19.33 2.42
CA PRO A 226 -15.95 -20.67 2.20
C PRO A 226 -14.84 -21.07 3.20
N CYS A 227 -14.07 -20.12 3.73
CA CYS A 227 -13.02 -20.38 4.73
C CYS A 227 -13.60 -20.70 6.12
N VAL A 228 -14.75 -20.12 6.46
CA VAL A 228 -15.49 -20.40 7.69
C VAL A 228 -16.27 -21.71 7.55
N GLN A 229 -16.78 -21.98 6.34
CA GLN A 229 -17.46 -23.24 6.04
C GLN A 229 -16.51 -24.43 6.19
N GLU A 230 -15.27 -24.33 5.71
CA GLU A 230 -14.27 -25.39 5.89
C GLU A 230 -13.93 -25.66 7.37
N ARG A 231 -13.85 -24.60 8.19
CA ARG A 231 -13.59 -24.73 9.64
C ARG A 231 -14.80 -25.26 10.42
N ASN A 232 -16.01 -24.88 10.03
CA ASN A 232 -17.24 -25.41 10.61
C ASN A 232 -17.46 -26.87 10.20
N ASP A 233 -17.16 -27.22 8.95
CA ASP A 233 -17.21 -28.59 8.46
C ASP A 233 -16.12 -29.46 9.12
N ALA A 234 -14.96 -28.89 9.46
CA ALA A 234 -13.96 -29.56 10.29
C ALA A 234 -14.46 -29.77 11.72
N PHE A 235 -15.08 -28.77 12.34
CA PHE A 235 -15.64 -28.86 13.69
C PHE A 235 -16.80 -29.87 13.78
N GLU A 236 -17.71 -29.90 12.80
CA GLU A 236 -18.82 -30.86 12.75
C GLU A 236 -18.32 -32.28 12.44
N ARG A 237 -17.23 -32.44 11.67
CA ARG A 237 -16.56 -33.74 11.50
C ARG A 237 -15.97 -34.24 12.82
N GLU A 238 -15.25 -33.39 13.55
CA GLU A 238 -14.71 -33.73 14.88
C GLU A 238 -15.83 -34.07 15.89
N ARG A 239 -16.97 -33.37 15.83
CA ARG A 239 -18.16 -33.67 16.64
C ARG A 239 -18.79 -35.02 16.28
N ALA A 240 -18.90 -35.33 15.00
CA ALA A 240 -19.43 -36.61 14.52
C ALA A 240 -18.52 -37.79 14.92
N GLU A 241 -17.20 -37.59 14.88
CA GLU A 241 -16.20 -38.57 15.32
C GLU A 241 -16.22 -38.77 16.84
N ALA A 242 -16.40 -37.70 17.63
CA ALA A 242 -16.55 -37.78 19.08
C ALA A 242 -17.87 -38.46 19.51
N GLY A 243 -18.94 -38.32 18.72
CA GLY A 243 -20.24 -38.93 18.99
C GLY A 243 -20.29 -40.45 18.83
N GLN A 244 -19.33 -41.06 18.12
CA GLN A 244 -19.30 -42.52 17.89
C GLN A 244 -18.60 -43.33 18.99
N GLN A 245 -17.94 -42.68 19.97
CA GLN A 245 -17.24 -43.40 21.04
C GLN A 245 -18.03 -43.59 22.35
N GLY A 246 -19.29 -43.16 22.41
CA GLY A 246 -20.07 -43.12 23.66
C GLY A 246 -21.36 -43.94 23.65
N SER A 247 -21.29 -45.27 23.48
CA SER A 247 -22.45 -46.14 23.67
C SER A 247 -22.03 -47.52 24.16
N ASN A 248 -21.83 -47.65 25.48
CA ASN A 248 -22.05 -48.89 26.23
C ASN A 248 -21.98 -48.61 27.73
N GLN A 249 -23.12 -48.21 28.35
CA GLN A 249 -23.45 -48.68 29.70
C GLN A 249 -24.93 -48.39 30.05
N PRO A 250 -25.59 -49.27 30.83
CA PRO A 250 -27.04 -49.27 31.01
C PRO A 250 -27.53 -48.47 32.22
N THR A 251 -28.79 -48.08 32.11
CA THR A 251 -29.61 -47.26 33.00
C THR A 251 -30.07 -47.96 34.28
N SER A 252 -30.06 -47.21 35.38
CA SER A 252 -31.00 -47.25 36.52
C SER A 252 -31.00 -45.83 37.11
N GLY A 253 -32.09 -45.11 37.37
CA GLY A 253 -33.42 -45.48 37.82
C GLY A 253 -33.68 -44.72 39.14
N ALA A 254 -34.80 -43.99 39.20
CA ALA A 254 -35.50 -43.48 40.40
C ALA A 254 -35.28 -42.01 40.86
N ASN A 255 -36.42 -41.29 40.80
CA ASN A 255 -37.07 -40.49 41.84
C ASN A 255 -36.56 -39.08 42.25
N ASP A 256 -37.36 -38.09 41.85
CA ASP A 256 -37.76 -36.86 42.56
C ASP A 256 -38.08 -37.08 44.06
N PRO A 257 -38.02 -36.07 44.97
CA PRO A 257 -38.90 -34.89 44.88
C PRO A 257 -38.46 -33.52 45.46
N ALA A 258 -39.05 -32.47 44.89
CA ALA A 258 -39.81 -31.34 45.44
C ALA A 258 -39.35 -30.46 46.65
N CYS A 259 -39.78 -29.18 46.54
CA CYS A 259 -40.03 -28.17 47.59
C CYS A 259 -38.78 -27.46 48.17
N ASP A 260 -38.79 -26.18 48.59
CA ASP A 260 -39.72 -25.05 48.49
C ASP A 260 -38.97 -23.81 49.03
N GLY A 261 -39.43 -22.62 48.64
CA GLY A 261 -39.59 -21.39 49.45
C GLY A 261 -38.54 -20.85 50.44
N GLN A 262 -38.42 -19.51 50.41
CA GLN A 262 -37.89 -18.58 51.43
C GLN A 262 -36.35 -18.49 51.48
N GLY A 263 -35.70 -17.34 51.32
CA GLY A 263 -36.04 -15.98 51.72
C GLY A 263 -35.10 -15.59 52.85
N CYS A 264 -34.08 -14.76 52.59
CA CYS A 264 -33.32 -14.03 53.62
C CYS A 264 -32.77 -12.74 53.03
N GLN A 265 -33.21 -11.64 53.64
CA GLN A 265 -32.65 -10.30 53.58
C GLN A 265 -31.43 -10.20 54.51
N GLU A 266 -30.63 -9.18 54.21
CA GLU A 266 -29.98 -8.25 55.14
C GLU A 266 -28.60 -8.56 55.79
N ASP A 267 -27.83 -7.46 55.76
CA ASP A 267 -26.86 -6.96 56.74
C ASP A 267 -25.35 -7.22 56.58
N ASP A 268 -24.75 -6.17 56.01
CA ASP A 268 -23.89 -5.20 56.69
C ASP A 268 -22.40 -5.47 57.03
N GLU A 269 -21.66 -4.40 56.73
CA GLU A 269 -20.57 -3.79 57.47
C GLU A 269 -19.12 -4.35 57.45
N ASN A 270 -18.27 -3.48 56.85
CA ASN A 270 -17.04 -2.91 57.41
C ASN A 270 -15.87 -3.83 57.78
N ARG A 271 -14.73 -3.61 57.09
CA ARG A 271 -13.48 -3.12 57.73
C ARG A 271 -12.41 -2.65 56.72
N TYR A 272 -12.13 -1.35 56.79
CA TYR A 272 -10.83 -0.65 56.69
C TYR A 272 -9.64 -1.57 57.16
N LEU A 273 -8.43 -1.63 56.57
CA LEU A 273 -7.43 -0.57 56.28
C LEU A 273 -6.14 -1.19 55.62
N PRO A 274 -5.04 -0.44 55.35
CA PRO A 274 -4.45 -0.31 54.02
C PRO A 274 -3.04 -0.94 53.89
N GLY A 275 -2.42 -0.79 52.71
CA GLY A 275 -0.97 -0.55 52.67
C GLY A 275 -0.18 -1.09 51.49
N SER A 276 0.51 -0.15 50.83
CA SER A 276 1.82 -0.26 50.17
C SER A 276 1.96 -1.01 48.82
N ASN A 277 2.14 -0.18 47.80
CA ASN A 277 3.07 -0.29 46.67
C ASN A 277 4.29 -1.22 46.90
N SER A 278 4.61 -2.07 45.92
CA SER A 278 5.84 -1.90 45.13
C SER A 278 5.95 -2.91 43.98
N LEU A 279 6.56 -2.39 42.93
CA LEU A 279 6.84 -2.89 41.59
C LEU A 279 7.96 -3.95 41.57
N MET A 280 8.06 -4.65 40.42
CA MET A 280 9.22 -5.36 39.84
C MET A 280 9.38 -6.89 40.08
N ALA A 281 8.98 -7.63 39.04
CA ALA A 281 9.89 -8.29 38.07
C ALA A 281 10.31 -9.78 38.25
N LEU A 282 9.95 -10.52 37.20
CA LEU A 282 10.72 -11.52 36.42
C LEU A 282 10.82 -13.00 36.89
N ILE A 283 10.21 -13.84 36.04
CA ILE A 283 10.77 -15.01 35.32
C ILE A 283 10.86 -16.39 36.01
N ALA A 284 10.47 -17.38 35.19
CA ALA A 284 10.68 -18.84 35.23
C ALA A 284 9.85 -19.58 36.28
N GLY A 285 9.05 -20.59 35.95
CA GLY A 285 9.16 -21.59 34.90
C GLY A 285 9.20 -22.95 35.58
N CYS A 286 8.26 -23.85 35.26
CA CYS A 286 8.45 -25.30 35.11
C CYS A 286 7.13 -26.07 35.21
N LEU A 287 7.05 -27.07 34.33
CA LEU A 287 6.16 -28.23 34.33
C LEU A 287 6.31 -29.08 35.62
N PHE A 288 5.20 -29.61 36.13
CA PHE A 288 4.93 -30.96 36.68
C PHE A 288 3.59 -30.87 37.44
N SER A 289 2.48 -31.42 36.94
CA SER A 289 1.98 -32.80 37.11
C SER A 289 1.35 -33.12 38.49
N ILE A 290 0.02 -33.30 38.45
CA ILE A 290 -0.83 -34.30 39.16
C ILE A 290 -1.43 -33.98 40.55
N LYS A 291 -2.77 -34.16 40.57
CA LYS A 291 -3.72 -34.52 41.65
C LYS A 291 -4.16 -33.43 42.65
N GLY A 292 -5.34 -32.89 42.35
CA GLY A 292 -6.32 -32.45 43.35
C GLY A 292 -7.73 -32.65 42.80
N ALA A 293 -8.44 -33.66 43.31
CA ALA A 293 -9.85 -33.87 43.01
C ALA A 293 -10.67 -32.75 43.66
N GLY A 294 -10.98 -31.71 42.88
CA GLY A 294 -11.95 -30.67 43.24
C GLY A 294 -13.32 -30.99 42.65
N PRO A 295 -14.42 -30.57 43.30
CA PRO A 295 -15.77 -30.90 42.88
C PRO A 295 -16.04 -30.35 41.47
N LYS A 296 -16.58 -31.21 40.61
CA LYS A 296 -17.09 -30.82 39.29
C LYS A 296 -18.17 -29.74 39.48
N ARG A 297 -17.80 -28.47 39.34
CA ARG A 297 -18.77 -27.45 38.95
C ARG A 297 -19.15 -27.78 37.51
N SER A 298 -20.44 -28.03 37.28
CA SER A 298 -20.99 -27.99 35.94
C SER A 298 -20.59 -26.64 35.34
N LEU A 299 -19.77 -26.66 34.29
CA LEU A 299 -19.73 -25.53 33.39
C LEU A 299 -21.12 -25.47 32.79
N ASP A 300 -21.92 -24.52 33.26
CA ASP A 300 -23.08 -24.08 32.53
C ASP A 300 -22.58 -23.71 31.13
N LEU A 301 -22.98 -24.54 30.17
CA LEU A 301 -22.81 -24.29 28.74
C LEU A 301 -23.32 -22.89 28.49
N ALA A 302 -22.38 -21.97 28.27
CA ALA A 302 -22.66 -20.59 27.95
C ALA A 302 -23.67 -20.59 26.81
N GLY A 303 -24.88 -20.09 27.10
CA GLY A 303 -25.86 -19.78 26.08
C GLY A 303 -25.24 -18.87 25.02
N PRO A 304 -25.86 -18.76 23.84
CA PRO A 304 -25.34 -17.93 22.75
C PRO A 304 -24.98 -16.55 23.29
N LEU A 305 -23.75 -16.09 23.01
CA LEU A 305 -23.25 -14.77 23.38
C LEU A 305 -24.16 -13.71 22.77
N VAL A 306 -25.23 -13.34 23.47
CA VAL A 306 -26.03 -12.16 23.17
C VAL A 306 -25.14 -10.97 23.47
N ARG A 307 -24.41 -10.48 22.47
CA ARG A 307 -23.66 -9.22 22.55
C ARG A 307 -24.66 -8.13 22.93
N ARG A 308 -24.61 -7.65 24.18
CA ARG A 308 -25.33 -6.45 24.58
C ARG A 308 -24.73 -5.27 23.82
N GLN A 309 -25.49 -4.77 22.85
CA GLN A 309 -25.11 -3.63 22.00
C GLN A 309 -24.86 -2.35 22.83
N ASP A 310 -25.39 -2.30 24.06
CA ASP A 310 -25.32 -1.16 24.98
C ASP A 310 -23.90 -0.90 25.55
N SER A 311 -22.94 -1.83 25.42
CA SER A 311 -21.59 -1.66 26.00
C SER A 311 -20.56 -1.06 25.05
N CYS A 312 -20.88 -0.89 23.77
CA CYS A 312 -19.95 -0.35 22.77
C CYS A 312 -19.46 1.07 23.09
N PRO A 313 -20.33 2.05 23.45
CA PRO A 313 -19.87 3.40 23.75
C PRO A 313 -18.88 3.45 24.91
N ALA A 314 -19.12 2.69 25.98
CA ALA A 314 -18.23 2.62 27.13
C ALA A 314 -16.88 2.00 26.76
N SER A 315 -16.89 0.91 25.98
CA SER A 315 -15.67 0.21 25.56
C SER A 315 -14.79 1.08 24.66
N VAL A 316 -15.39 1.77 23.70
CA VAL A 316 -14.69 2.70 22.80
C VAL A 316 -14.08 3.86 23.58
N LYS A 317 -14.83 4.45 24.51
CA LYS A 317 -14.33 5.55 25.36
C LYS A 317 -13.17 5.08 26.25
N THR A 318 -13.29 3.92 26.90
CA THR A 318 -12.23 3.36 27.75
C THR A 318 -10.97 3.04 26.93
N TRP A 319 -11.13 2.43 25.75
CA TRP A 319 -10.01 2.15 24.84
C TRP A 319 -9.34 3.44 24.35
N GLY A 320 -10.13 4.45 23.96
CA GLY A 320 -9.62 5.75 23.54
C GLY A 320 -8.77 6.39 24.63
N ALA A 321 -9.32 6.51 25.85
CA ALA A 321 -8.61 7.09 26.99
C ALA A 321 -7.30 6.34 27.32
N ALA A 322 -7.29 5.00 27.24
CA ALA A 322 -6.09 4.20 27.45
C ALA A 322 -4.99 4.46 26.41
N ASN A 323 -5.38 4.95 25.22
CA ASN A 323 -4.47 5.30 24.13
C ASN A 323 -4.31 6.82 23.95
N GLY A 324 -4.78 7.65 24.89
CA GLY A 324 -4.69 9.10 24.75
C GLY A 324 -5.54 9.71 23.63
N LEU A 325 -6.59 9.02 23.20
CA LEU A 325 -7.58 9.49 22.25
C LEU A 325 -8.87 9.86 22.99
N ASP A 326 -9.52 10.94 22.56
CA ASP A 326 -10.90 11.23 22.95
C ASP A 326 -11.83 10.57 21.93
N CYS A 327 -12.43 9.45 22.31
CA CYS A 327 -13.29 8.67 21.44
C CYS A 327 -14.76 8.76 21.88
N SER A 328 -15.62 9.08 20.92
CA SER A 328 -17.08 8.96 21.03
C SER A 328 -17.59 7.88 20.07
N TYR A 329 -18.72 7.26 20.40
CA TYR A 329 -19.36 6.28 19.53
C TYR A 329 -20.82 6.67 19.34
N SER A 330 -21.24 6.73 18.07
CA SER A 330 -22.61 6.94 17.65
C SER A 330 -23.03 5.75 16.78
N ALA A 331 -24.25 5.23 16.97
CA ALA A 331 -24.76 4.14 16.14
C ALA A 331 -24.86 4.53 14.66
N LYS A 332 -24.92 5.83 14.36
CA LYS A 332 -25.02 6.38 13.00
C LYS A 332 -23.65 6.67 12.38
N ASP A 333 -22.73 7.20 13.18
CA ASP A 333 -21.48 7.82 12.69
C ASP A 333 -20.23 6.99 13.03
N LYS A 334 -20.43 5.74 13.46
CA LYS A 334 -19.38 4.82 13.96
C LYS A 334 -18.61 5.46 15.15
N ALA A 335 -17.43 4.93 15.47
CA ALA A 335 -16.54 5.53 16.45
C ALA A 335 -15.82 6.73 15.84
N GLN A 336 -15.82 7.88 16.51
CA GLN A 336 -15.04 9.05 16.16
C GLN A 336 -14.01 9.28 17.26
N CYS A 337 -12.72 9.24 16.91
CA CYS A 337 -11.64 9.46 17.85
C CYS A 337 -10.80 10.66 17.41
N SER A 338 -10.40 11.52 18.34
CA SER A 338 -9.41 12.57 18.12
C SER A 338 -8.28 12.49 19.13
N LEU A 339 -7.15 13.15 18.89
CA LEU A 339 -6.15 13.32 19.95
C LEU A 339 -6.75 14.16 21.07
N SER A 340 -6.70 13.63 22.30
CA SER A 340 -7.23 14.37 23.43
C SER A 340 -6.32 15.57 23.72
N PRO A 341 -6.84 16.81 23.80
CA PRO A 341 -6.06 17.96 24.24
C PRO A 341 -5.63 17.83 25.71
N ASN A 342 -6.38 17.03 26.49
CA ASN A 342 -6.05 16.62 27.85
C ASN A 342 -5.38 15.24 27.88
N GLY A 343 -4.88 14.80 26.74
CA GLY A 343 -4.25 13.52 26.54
C GLY A 343 -3.05 13.31 27.47
N PRO A 344 -2.52 12.09 27.52
CA PRO A 344 -1.44 11.74 28.39
C PRO A 344 -0.31 12.78 28.25
N LYS A 345 0.18 13.27 29.40
CA LYS A 345 1.07 14.44 29.55
C LYS A 345 2.02 14.60 28.36
N GLU A 346 2.19 15.86 27.92
CA GLU A 346 3.15 16.35 26.92
C GLU A 346 4.33 15.38 26.73
N GLY A 347 4.36 14.67 25.58
CA GLY A 347 5.37 13.65 25.26
C GLY A 347 4.89 12.19 25.21
N GLN A 348 3.62 11.87 25.53
CA GLN A 348 3.13 10.48 25.45
C GLN A 348 2.46 10.09 24.12
N SER A 349 1.89 11.04 23.38
CA SER A 349 1.42 10.76 22.01
C SER A 349 2.58 10.84 21.03
N SER A 350 2.81 9.74 20.32
CA SER A 350 3.89 9.58 19.33
C SER A 350 3.37 8.94 18.05
N PHE A 351 4.14 9.02 16.96
CA PHE A 351 3.77 8.41 15.69
C PHE A 351 4.91 7.58 15.10
N THR A 352 4.57 6.55 14.33
CA THR A 352 5.53 5.63 13.68
C THR A 352 5.63 5.84 12.17
N LYS A 353 4.59 6.39 11.55
CA LYS A 353 4.55 6.74 10.13
C LYS A 353 4.00 8.14 9.98
N LEU A 354 4.49 8.86 8.98
CA LEU A 354 3.99 10.17 8.58
C LEU A 354 3.91 10.23 7.06
N LYS A 355 2.76 10.68 6.57
CA LYS A 355 2.53 10.93 5.15
C LYS A 355 2.03 12.37 4.98
N ILE A 356 2.58 13.05 3.99
CA ILE A 356 2.24 14.43 3.64
C ILE A 356 1.56 14.42 2.28
N LYS A 357 0.39 15.05 2.19
CA LYS A 357 -0.35 15.25 0.95
C LYS A 357 -0.39 16.74 0.64
N ALA A 358 0.02 17.15 -0.54
CA ALA A 358 -0.07 18.55 -0.96
C ALA A 358 -0.53 18.64 -2.41
N LYS A 359 -1.28 19.68 -2.74
CA LYS A 359 -1.81 19.92 -4.10
C LYS A 359 -1.69 21.39 -4.47
N LEU A 360 -1.24 21.64 -5.70
CA LEU A 360 -1.27 22.97 -6.30
C LEU A 360 -2.60 23.22 -7.00
N ALA A 361 -3.04 24.48 -7.03
CA ALA A 361 -4.30 24.83 -7.68
C ALA A 361 -4.25 24.54 -9.19
N ASN A 362 -5.43 24.36 -9.80
CA ASN A 362 -5.56 24.15 -11.26
C ASN A 362 -5.69 25.47 -12.05
N SER A 363 -5.12 26.56 -11.54
CA SER A 363 -5.13 27.85 -12.24
C SER A 363 -3.94 27.94 -13.21
N VAL A 364 -4.07 28.70 -14.31
CA VAL A 364 -3.12 28.75 -15.45
C VAL A 364 -1.70 29.21 -15.07
N ARG A 365 -1.45 29.57 -13.80
CA ARG A 365 -0.12 29.98 -13.29
C ARG A 365 0.20 29.39 -11.92
N ALA A 366 -0.54 28.39 -11.46
CA ALA A 366 -0.36 27.84 -10.11
C ALA A 366 0.92 27.00 -9.95
N GLY A 367 1.56 26.58 -11.05
CA GLY A 367 2.84 25.88 -11.05
C GLY A 367 4.04 26.83 -10.87
N THR A 368 5.24 26.25 -10.71
CA THR A 368 6.49 27.00 -10.53
C THR A 368 7.68 26.24 -11.10
N ASP A 369 8.73 26.98 -11.47
CA ASP A 369 10.04 26.41 -11.82
C ASP A 369 10.91 26.15 -10.57
N SER A 370 10.38 26.36 -9.37
CA SER A 370 11.08 26.15 -8.10
C SER A 370 11.00 24.72 -7.57
N ILE A 371 11.88 24.41 -6.63
CA ILE A 371 11.78 23.21 -5.78
C ILE A 371 11.09 23.62 -4.48
N ILE A 372 10.04 22.89 -4.10
CA ILE A 372 9.25 23.15 -2.89
C ILE A 372 9.58 22.09 -1.85
N TYR A 373 9.93 22.53 -0.64
CA TYR A 373 10.19 21.70 0.52
C TYR A 373 9.20 22.01 1.64
N ILE A 374 9.08 21.08 2.58
CA ILE A 374 8.46 21.29 3.89
C ILE A 374 9.49 21.04 4.98
N ARG A 375 9.37 21.78 6.09
CA ARG A 375 10.17 21.62 7.30
C ARG A 375 9.27 21.64 8.53
N PHE A 376 9.51 20.74 9.49
CA PHE A 376 8.89 20.79 10.82
C PHE A 376 9.90 21.37 11.80
N GLY A 377 9.61 22.50 12.45
CA GLY A 377 10.55 23.14 13.39
C GLY A 377 11.99 23.28 12.84
N ASP A 378 12.94 22.66 13.52
CA ASP A 378 14.38 22.61 13.20
C ASP A 378 14.81 21.33 12.44
N LYS A 379 13.86 20.49 12.01
CA LYS A 379 14.14 19.22 11.33
C LYS A 379 14.70 19.43 9.92
N PRO A 380 15.33 18.40 9.31
CA PRO A 380 15.77 18.45 7.92
C PRO A 380 14.63 18.74 6.93
N LEU A 381 14.99 19.29 5.78
CA LEU A 381 14.04 19.59 4.70
C LEU A 381 13.54 18.30 4.03
N ILE A 382 12.24 18.25 3.77
CA ILE A 382 11.58 17.20 2.99
C ILE A 382 11.14 17.80 1.66
N GLN A 383 11.61 17.27 0.54
CA GLN A 383 11.21 17.76 -0.78
C GLN A 383 9.79 17.27 -1.11
N LEU A 384 8.89 18.21 -1.40
CA LEU A 384 7.53 17.92 -1.85
C LEU A 384 7.44 17.92 -3.38
N PHE A 385 7.95 18.95 -4.03
CA PHE A 385 7.85 19.12 -5.49
C PHE A 385 9.21 19.51 -6.10
N ASP A 386 9.46 19.09 -7.33
CA ASP A 386 10.54 19.61 -8.20
C ASP A 386 9.90 20.15 -9.47
N ARG A 387 9.88 21.49 -9.62
CA ARG A 387 9.32 22.19 -10.78
C ARG A 387 7.88 21.75 -11.12
N PRO A 388 6.95 21.81 -10.17
CA PRO A 388 5.59 21.33 -10.37
C PRO A 388 4.79 22.22 -11.34
N SER A 389 3.91 21.59 -12.11
CA SER A 389 2.89 22.25 -12.91
C SER A 389 1.63 22.57 -12.09
N ALA A 390 0.73 23.37 -12.65
CA ALA A 390 -0.61 23.56 -12.08
C ALA A 390 -1.33 22.20 -11.96
N ASP A 391 -2.16 22.05 -10.93
CA ASP A 391 -2.89 20.81 -10.57
C ASP A 391 -2.00 19.62 -10.14
N ASP A 392 -0.67 19.78 -10.10
CA ASP A 392 0.20 18.74 -9.56
C ASP A 392 -0.13 18.46 -8.09
N ALA A 393 -0.16 17.19 -7.75
CA ALA A 393 -0.33 16.69 -6.39
C ALA A 393 0.82 15.76 -6.01
N VAL A 394 1.18 15.77 -4.73
CA VAL A 394 2.16 14.85 -4.17
C VAL A 394 1.59 14.16 -2.94
N GLU A 395 1.88 12.87 -2.85
CA GLU A 395 1.79 12.07 -1.63
C GLU A 395 3.19 11.59 -1.28
N HIS A 396 3.70 12.00 -0.13
CA HIS A 396 5.06 11.72 0.30
C HIS A 396 5.06 10.99 1.64
N GLU A 397 5.55 9.75 1.65
CA GLU A 397 5.83 9.00 2.88
C GLU A 397 7.18 9.42 3.44
N VAL A 398 7.18 9.89 4.69
CA VAL A 398 8.34 10.45 5.36
C VAL A 398 9.12 9.34 6.06
N ASP A 399 10.44 9.31 5.85
CA ASP A 399 11.36 8.53 6.68
C ASP A 399 11.46 9.16 8.08
N VAL A 400 10.57 8.72 8.98
CA VAL A 400 10.40 9.30 10.33
C VAL A 400 11.70 9.28 11.11
N ALA A 401 12.44 8.16 11.05
CA ALA A 401 13.72 8.00 11.75
C ALA A 401 14.76 9.02 11.29
N LYS A 402 14.88 9.19 9.97
CA LYS A 402 15.85 10.09 9.37
C LYS A 402 15.52 11.57 9.61
N ILE A 403 14.24 11.94 9.55
CA ILE A 403 13.82 13.34 9.71
C ILE A 403 13.77 13.75 11.18
N PHE A 404 13.19 12.93 12.04
CA PHE A 404 12.94 13.31 13.43
C PHE A 404 14.03 12.82 14.40
N GLY A 405 14.89 11.90 13.97
CA GLY A 405 15.94 11.30 14.81
C GLY A 405 15.44 10.17 15.71
N SER A 406 14.19 9.72 15.53
CA SER A 406 13.54 8.68 16.31
C SER A 406 12.54 7.91 15.43
N ASN A 407 12.31 6.63 15.72
CA ASN A 407 11.22 5.84 15.10
C ASN A 407 9.83 6.15 15.71
N GLN A 408 9.81 6.86 16.84
CA GLN A 408 8.60 7.22 17.59
C GLN A 408 8.71 8.67 18.13
N PRO A 409 8.88 9.68 17.26
CA PRO A 409 8.87 11.07 17.70
C PRO A 409 7.51 11.46 18.30
N ALA A 410 7.52 12.51 19.12
CA ALA A 410 6.29 13.01 19.72
C ALA A 410 5.40 13.70 18.68
N MET A 411 4.07 13.56 18.79
CA MET A 411 3.12 14.28 17.93
C MET A 411 3.31 15.80 17.97
N ALA A 412 3.76 16.34 19.11
CA ALA A 412 4.08 17.76 19.27
C ALA A 412 5.18 18.26 18.33
N GLU A 413 6.05 17.38 17.82
CA GLU A 413 7.08 17.77 16.83
C GLU A 413 6.47 18.14 15.47
N LEU A 414 5.23 17.73 15.20
CA LEU A 414 4.48 18.12 14.00
C LEU A 414 3.76 19.46 14.14
N GLN A 415 3.73 20.05 15.35
CA GLN A 415 2.90 21.22 15.66
C GLN A 415 3.20 22.43 14.77
N ARG A 416 4.42 22.60 14.28
CA ARG A 416 4.80 23.76 13.45
C ARG A 416 5.52 23.30 12.21
N PHE A 417 5.08 23.80 11.07
CA PHE A 417 5.75 23.55 9.81
C PHE A 417 5.85 24.81 8.95
N SER A 418 6.83 24.79 8.05
CA SER A 418 7.06 25.84 7.05
C SER A 418 7.22 25.21 5.68
N LEU A 419 6.60 25.82 4.67
CA LEU A 419 6.91 25.55 3.28
C LEU A 419 8.07 26.43 2.85
N MET A 420 9.04 25.82 2.21
CA MET A 420 10.27 26.45 1.77
C MET A 420 10.37 26.37 0.25
N GLN A 421 10.88 27.43 -0.38
CA GLN A 421 11.10 27.48 -1.82
C GLN A 421 12.58 27.66 -2.12
N VAL A 422 13.09 26.92 -3.11
CA VAL A 422 14.38 27.15 -3.75
C VAL A 422 14.10 27.53 -5.20
N VAL A 423 14.39 28.77 -5.55
CA VAL A 423 14.15 29.27 -6.91
C VAL A 423 15.23 28.75 -7.85
N VAL A 424 14.84 27.99 -8.86
CA VAL A 424 15.78 27.57 -9.90
C VAL A 424 15.90 28.70 -10.93
N PRO A 425 17.09 29.22 -11.24
CA PRO A 425 17.24 30.30 -12.20
C PRO A 425 16.73 29.89 -13.60
N THR A 426 15.67 30.55 -14.06
CA THR A 426 15.18 30.51 -15.42
C THR A 426 15.36 31.87 -16.11
N ILE A 427 15.13 31.94 -17.43
CA ILE A 427 15.23 33.21 -18.16
C ILE A 427 14.28 34.25 -17.58
N ASN A 428 13.08 33.84 -17.15
CA ASN A 428 12.09 34.75 -16.58
C ASN A 428 12.52 35.29 -15.21
N THR A 429 13.05 34.44 -14.34
CA THR A 429 13.50 34.85 -13.00
C THR A 429 14.69 35.81 -13.05
N VAL A 430 15.56 35.71 -14.07
CA VAL A 430 16.68 36.64 -14.30
C VAL A 430 16.20 38.07 -14.58
N PHE A 431 15.01 38.24 -15.18
CA PHE A 431 14.41 39.56 -15.42
C PHE A 431 13.61 40.10 -14.21
N GLY A 432 13.71 39.44 -13.05
CA GLY A 432 13.18 39.94 -11.79
C GLY A 432 11.69 39.71 -11.57
N THR A 433 11.04 38.82 -12.33
CA THR A 433 9.69 38.37 -12.01
C THR A 433 9.74 37.40 -10.84
N ALA A 434 8.87 37.62 -9.84
CA ALA A 434 8.68 36.67 -8.75
C ALA A 434 8.18 35.32 -9.32
N ASP A 435 8.78 34.23 -8.87
CA ASP A 435 8.32 32.88 -9.20
C ASP A 435 7.23 32.50 -8.18
N GLN A 436 5.98 32.79 -8.56
CA GLN A 436 4.81 32.59 -7.72
C GLN A 436 4.05 31.33 -8.15
N TRP A 437 3.45 30.66 -7.17
CA TRP A 437 2.64 29.45 -7.33
C TRP A 437 1.48 29.49 -6.35
N GLU A 438 0.47 28.64 -6.55
CA GLU A 438 -0.75 28.64 -5.74
C GLU A 438 -0.93 27.31 -5.03
N LEU A 439 -0.88 27.32 -3.70
CA LEU A 439 -1.16 26.15 -2.88
C LEU A 439 -2.67 25.99 -2.71
N GLU A 440 -3.24 24.88 -3.19
CA GLU A 440 -4.66 24.55 -3.00
C GLU A 440 -4.89 23.92 -1.63
N SER A 441 -4.13 22.88 -1.29
CA SER A 441 -4.31 22.13 -0.05
C SER A 441 -3.01 21.49 0.45
N ILE A 442 -2.95 21.28 1.77
CA ILE A 442 -1.96 20.44 2.42
C ILE A 442 -2.58 19.68 3.60
N GLY A 443 -2.28 18.40 3.72
CA GLY A 443 -2.81 17.51 4.75
C GLY A 443 -1.78 16.50 5.23
N PHE A 444 -2.02 15.94 6.40
CA PHE A 444 -1.10 15.04 7.08
C PHE A 444 -1.82 13.79 7.57
N GLU A 445 -1.18 12.64 7.41
CA GLU A 445 -1.61 11.37 8.02
C GLU A 445 -0.49 10.83 8.89
N ALA A 446 -0.79 10.47 10.13
CA ALA A 446 0.18 9.94 11.07
C ALA A 446 -0.34 8.63 11.69
N GLN A 447 0.47 7.58 11.68
CA GLN A 447 0.12 6.34 12.40
C GLN A 447 0.47 6.51 13.88
N HIS A 448 -0.55 6.67 14.73
CA HIS A 448 -0.39 6.86 16.16
C HIS A 448 0.20 5.61 16.82
N SER A 449 1.36 5.76 17.47
CA SER A 449 2.16 4.61 17.93
C SER A 449 1.44 3.74 18.98
N PRO A 450 0.80 4.29 20.03
CA PRO A 450 0.09 3.48 21.03
C PRO A 450 -1.10 2.70 20.49
N SER A 451 -1.93 3.35 19.65
CA SER A 451 -3.20 2.75 19.18
C SER A 451 -3.10 2.07 17.82
N THR A 452 -2.00 2.29 17.08
CA THR A 452 -1.80 1.91 15.66
C THR A 452 -2.77 2.54 14.66
N VAL A 453 -3.70 3.37 15.14
CA VAL A 453 -4.71 4.06 14.32
C VAL A 453 -4.04 5.17 13.51
N THR A 454 -4.46 5.30 12.24
CA THR A 454 -4.09 6.43 11.39
C THR A 454 -4.92 7.65 11.78
N LEU A 455 -4.23 8.71 12.18
CA LEU A 455 -4.81 10.01 12.44
C LEU A 455 -4.61 10.92 11.24
N ILE A 456 -5.61 11.72 10.90
CA ILE A 456 -5.61 12.68 9.81
C ILE A 456 -5.68 14.09 10.42
N ASN A 457 -4.90 15.01 9.86
CA ASN A 457 -5.03 16.44 10.08
C ASN A 457 -5.26 17.12 8.73
N ASP A 458 -6.49 17.53 8.47
CA ASP A 458 -6.96 18.15 7.23
C ASP A 458 -7.34 19.63 7.39
N GLN A 459 -6.91 20.27 8.48
CA GLN A 459 -7.26 21.67 8.78
C GLN A 459 -6.86 22.65 7.66
N HIS A 460 -5.87 22.28 6.84
CA HIS A 460 -5.35 23.06 5.71
C HIS A 460 -5.78 22.47 4.35
N LYS A 461 -6.94 21.80 4.28
CA LYS A 461 -7.48 21.25 3.02
C LYS A 461 -7.92 22.29 1.98
N ALA A 462 -7.98 23.56 2.34
CA ALA A 462 -8.39 24.65 1.47
C ALA A 462 -7.57 25.92 1.78
N VAL A 463 -6.28 25.90 1.45
CA VAL A 463 -5.38 27.05 1.65
C VAL A 463 -5.67 28.13 0.60
N ASN A 464 -5.69 27.74 -0.68
CA ASN A 464 -5.94 28.62 -1.84
C ASN A 464 -5.15 29.94 -1.77
N GLN A 465 -3.83 29.84 -1.56
CA GLN A 465 -2.96 31.00 -1.38
C GLN A 465 -1.84 31.03 -2.41
N TRP A 466 -1.63 32.19 -3.02
CA TRP A 466 -0.46 32.47 -3.84
C TRP A 466 0.77 32.67 -2.94
N LEU A 467 1.78 31.81 -3.16
CA LEU A 467 3.07 31.78 -2.49
C LEU A 467 4.16 32.09 -3.52
N GLY A 468 5.35 32.46 -3.06
CA GLY A 468 6.44 32.82 -3.97
C GLY A 468 7.41 33.80 -3.35
N GLU A 469 8.64 33.82 -3.87
CA GLU A 469 9.64 34.82 -3.51
C GLU A 469 10.29 35.44 -4.75
N ASN A 470 10.88 36.63 -4.57
CA ASN A 470 11.68 37.25 -5.60
C ASN A 470 12.97 36.46 -5.83
N ALA A 471 13.25 36.11 -7.08
CA ALA A 471 14.34 35.21 -7.48
C ALA A 471 15.78 35.72 -7.28
N LYS A 472 15.99 36.81 -6.54
CA LYS A 472 17.32 37.44 -6.44
C LYS A 472 18.33 36.62 -5.63
N ASP A 473 17.87 35.69 -4.80
CA ASP A 473 18.71 34.82 -3.97
C ASP A 473 18.29 33.34 -4.14
N SER A 474 18.64 32.76 -5.28
CA SER A 474 18.20 31.43 -5.74
C SER A 474 18.74 30.23 -4.97
N ASP A 475 19.85 30.40 -4.25
CA ASP A 475 20.68 29.24 -3.88
C ASP A 475 20.29 28.59 -2.54
N PHE A 476 19.38 29.21 -1.77
CA PHE A 476 19.02 28.74 -0.43
C PHE A 476 17.51 28.60 -0.25
N PRO A 477 17.03 27.52 0.40
CA PRO A 477 15.63 27.37 0.75
C PRO A 477 15.14 28.51 1.65
N ARG A 478 14.05 29.18 1.26
CA ARG A 478 13.44 30.27 2.03
C ARG A 478 12.00 30.00 2.41
N PRO A 479 11.55 30.39 3.62
CA PRO A 479 10.19 30.15 4.06
C PRO A 479 9.23 31.07 3.29
N VAL A 480 8.29 30.48 2.57
CA VAL A 480 7.23 31.21 1.85
C VAL A 480 5.88 31.14 2.53
N TRP A 481 5.69 30.14 3.40
CA TRP A 481 4.48 29.98 4.20
C TRP A 481 4.78 29.19 5.47
N SER A 482 4.03 29.42 6.54
CA SER A 482 4.14 28.67 7.79
C SER A 482 2.80 28.57 8.47
N ALA A 483 2.54 27.43 9.10
CA ALA A 483 1.30 27.17 9.80
C ALA A 483 1.53 26.24 10.99
N GLU A 484 0.53 26.16 11.86
CA GLU A 484 0.52 25.25 13.00
C GLU A 484 -0.43 24.08 12.74
N LEU A 485 -0.11 22.90 13.26
CA LEU A 485 -0.97 21.72 13.41
C LEU A 485 -1.55 21.68 14.82
N LYS A 486 -2.84 22.01 14.92
CA LYS A 486 -3.57 21.91 16.18
C LYS A 486 -3.76 20.44 16.57
N THR A 487 -3.59 20.15 17.85
CA THR A 487 -3.66 18.77 18.36
C THR A 487 -5.07 18.21 18.23
N GLU A 488 -6.06 19.04 18.53
CA GLU A 488 -7.49 18.73 18.49
C GLU A 488 -8.04 18.47 17.08
N GLU A 489 -7.31 18.87 16.02
CA GLU A 489 -7.71 18.65 14.62
C GLU A 489 -7.26 17.27 14.09
N TRP A 490 -6.43 16.55 14.85
CA TRP A 490 -6.08 15.16 14.53
C TRP A 490 -7.21 14.22 14.88
N HIS A 491 -7.77 13.55 13.87
CA HIS A 491 -8.88 12.61 14.04
C HIS A 491 -8.61 11.27 13.35
N ALA A 492 -9.14 10.19 13.89
CA ALA A 492 -8.97 8.86 13.34
C ALA A 492 -9.63 8.75 11.96
N HIS A 493 -8.89 8.20 11.00
CA HIS A 493 -9.48 7.73 9.76
C HIS A 493 -10.31 6.48 10.06
N VAL A 494 -11.57 6.49 9.66
CA VAL A 494 -12.46 5.34 9.78
C VAL A 494 -12.90 4.99 8.37
N ASP A 495 -12.26 3.96 7.81
CA ASP A 495 -12.70 3.36 6.54
C ASP A 495 -14.11 2.71 6.67
#